data_AF-A0A372Q5W6-F1
#
_entry.id   AF-A0A372Q5W6-F1
#
_cell.length_a   1.000
_cell.length_b   1.000
_cell.length_c   1.000
_cell.angle_alpha   90.00
_cell.angle_beta   90.00
_cell.angle_gamma   90.00
#
_symmetry.space_group_name_H-M   'P 1'
#
loop_
_entity.id
_entity.type
_entity.pdbx_description
1 polymer ?
#
loop_
_entity_poly.entity_id
_entity_poly.type
_entity_poly.pdbx_seq_one_letter_code
_entity_poly.pdbx_strand_id
1 'polypeptide(L)'
;MNEHDNNFNITQSKAYMKYILPNVNNSNELKTKGGSLIILSEQLHKHLKITEILHQRHYIIMTFNFKNKSKIHVHSIYLSNYKIKHQTTFNEIITKLYNCLDKQLSKYNHTTLLLGDFNISQLSQQVSLRDIIGRDYLINLSTKFGLKNELTHYPGDLNKSSLVIDYIFGLQNLCNSITEFNILNENFYFSDHSIIKISIDHPNANLIRNKNSKFKRDTNSNKENQYNTKK
;
A
#
# COMPACT_ATOMS: atom_id res chain seq x y z
N MET A 1 -6.37 -18.39 -15.17
CA MET A 1 -5.36 -18.62 -16.24
C MET A 1 -4.06 -18.01 -15.77
N ASN A 2 -3.12 -18.88 -15.36
CA ASN A 2 -1.80 -18.49 -14.88
C ASN A 2 -0.90 -18.30 -16.09
N GLU A 3 -0.62 -17.05 -16.45
CA GLU A 3 0.35 -16.75 -17.51
C GLU A 3 1.65 -16.30 -16.84
N HIS A 4 2.64 -17.20 -16.91
CA HIS A 4 4.01 -16.96 -16.55
C HIS A 4 4.62 -16.05 -17.62
N ASP A 5 5.21 -14.93 -17.22
CA ASP A 5 6.08 -14.17 -18.12
C ASP A 5 7.41 -14.93 -18.22
N ASN A 6 7.64 -15.61 -19.34
CA ASN A 6 8.82 -16.45 -19.55
C ASN A 6 10.12 -15.65 -19.62
N ASN A 7 10.05 -14.32 -19.66
CA ASN A 7 11.21 -13.43 -19.66
C ASN A 7 11.50 -12.81 -18.28
N PHE A 8 10.71 -13.13 -17.25
CA PHE A 8 10.94 -12.63 -15.89
C PHE A 8 11.91 -13.54 -15.12
N ASN A 9 13.13 -13.06 -14.89
CA ASN A 9 14.12 -13.73 -14.04
C ASN A 9 14.28 -13.00 -12.69
N ILE A 10 13.87 -13.67 -11.61
CA ILE A 10 13.92 -13.13 -10.26
C ILE A 10 15.35 -12.80 -9.79
N THR A 11 16.37 -13.49 -10.31
CA THR A 11 17.78 -13.25 -9.97
C THR A 11 18.36 -12.00 -10.61
N GLN A 12 17.66 -11.41 -11.59
CA GLN A 12 18.05 -10.16 -12.26
C GLN A 12 17.36 -8.92 -11.65
N SER A 13 16.42 -9.10 -10.72
CA SER A 13 15.77 -8.00 -10.02
C SER A 13 16.72 -7.38 -9.00
N LYS A 14 17.05 -6.08 -9.17
CA LYS A 14 17.82 -5.29 -8.19
C LYS A 14 17.15 -5.20 -6.81
N ALA A 15 15.87 -5.57 -6.69
CA ALA A 15 15.09 -5.58 -5.45
C ALA A 15 15.03 -6.96 -4.77
N TYR A 16 15.63 -8.00 -5.36
CA TYR A 16 15.64 -9.34 -4.76
C TYR A 16 16.87 -9.49 -3.86
N MET A 17 16.66 -9.34 -2.56
CA MET A 17 17.51 -9.99 -1.55
C MET A 17 16.74 -11.20 -1.02
N LYS A 18 17.26 -12.40 -1.28
CA LYS A 18 16.79 -13.60 -0.57
C LYS A 18 17.05 -13.35 0.91
N TYR A 19 15.98 -13.21 1.69
CA TYR A 19 16.11 -13.00 3.13
C TYR A 19 16.79 -14.24 3.74
N ILE A 20 18.00 -14.05 4.25
CA ILE A 20 18.68 -15.00 5.12
C ILE A 20 18.43 -14.49 6.53
N LEU A 21 17.79 -15.30 7.38
CA LEU A 21 17.59 -14.94 8.78
C LEU A 21 18.96 -14.57 9.39
N PRO A 22 19.09 -13.41 10.06
CA PRO A 22 20.33 -13.07 10.73
C PRO A 22 20.62 -14.09 11.83
N ASN A 23 21.81 -14.68 11.78
CA ASN A 23 22.31 -15.62 12.78
C ASN A 23 22.59 -14.82 14.07
N VAL A 24 21.82 -15.07 15.13
CA VAL A 24 21.70 -14.22 16.34
C VAL A 24 22.98 -14.19 17.21
N ASN A 25 24.05 -14.89 16.82
CA ASN A 25 25.16 -15.15 17.75
C ASN A 25 26.41 -14.28 17.57
N ASN A 26 26.42 -13.23 16.75
CA ASN A 26 27.56 -12.31 16.67
C ASN A 26 27.16 -10.89 16.25
N SER A 27 27.07 -9.94 17.18
CA SER A 27 27.20 -8.51 16.82
C SER A 27 27.41 -7.59 18.04
N ASN A 28 28.67 -7.27 18.34
CA ASN A 28 29.04 -6.08 19.11
C ASN A 28 29.14 -4.80 18.22
N GLU A 29 28.73 -4.86 16.95
CA GLU A 29 28.83 -3.72 16.00
C GLU A 29 27.50 -3.24 15.37
N LEU A 30 26.35 -3.85 15.68
CA LEU A 30 25.05 -3.39 15.15
C LEU A 30 24.25 -2.67 16.23
N LYS A 31 24.59 -1.40 16.52
CA LYS A 31 23.57 -0.46 17.01
C LYS A 31 22.60 -0.20 15.85
N THR A 32 21.63 -1.08 15.69
CA THR A 32 20.65 -1.09 14.60
C THR A 32 19.94 0.26 14.53
N LYS A 33 20.30 1.08 13.53
CA LYS A 33 19.40 2.14 13.06
C LYS A 33 18.15 1.43 12.54
N GLY A 34 16.97 1.86 12.98
CA GLY A 34 15.68 1.25 12.63
C GLY A 34 15.36 1.31 11.14
N GLY A 35 14.11 0.99 10.76
CA GLY A 35 13.65 1.10 9.37
C GLY A 35 12.51 0.15 9.03
N SER A 36 11.93 0.33 7.85
CA SER A 36 10.85 -0.50 7.30
C SER A 36 11.40 -1.69 6.52
N LEU A 37 10.64 -2.79 6.51
CA LEU A 37 10.80 -3.93 5.63
C LEU A 37 9.48 -4.17 4.90
N ILE A 38 9.54 -4.45 3.60
CA ILE A 38 8.37 -4.86 2.82
C ILE A 38 8.64 -6.24 2.25
N ILE A 39 7.69 -7.14 2.46
CA ILE A 39 7.68 -8.49 1.90
C ILE A 39 6.55 -8.56 0.88
N LEU A 40 6.88 -8.99 -0.34
CA LEU A 40 5.91 -9.15 -1.43
C LEU A 40 5.76 -10.62 -1.78
N SER A 41 4.52 -11.05 -2.04
CA SER A 41 4.31 -12.33 -2.71
C SER A 41 4.83 -12.26 -4.14
N GLU A 42 5.19 -13.41 -4.71
CA GLU A 42 5.62 -13.49 -6.11
C GLU A 42 4.57 -12.92 -7.07
N GLN A 43 3.29 -13.17 -6.78
CA GLN A 43 2.16 -12.68 -7.58
C GLN A 43 2.09 -11.15 -7.61
N LEU A 44 2.25 -10.49 -6.46
CA LEU A 44 2.23 -9.03 -6.40
C LEU A 44 3.52 -8.45 -6.98
N HIS A 45 4.67 -9.12 -6.79
CA HIS A 45 5.94 -8.70 -7.36
C HIS A 45 5.91 -8.62 -8.89
N LYS A 46 5.13 -9.46 -9.59
CA LYS A 46 4.94 -9.37 -11.05
C LYS A 46 4.33 -8.05 -11.51
N HIS A 47 3.69 -7.29 -10.62
CA HIS A 47 3.15 -5.96 -10.91
C HIS A 47 4.11 -4.83 -10.54
N LEU A 48 5.22 -5.11 -9.85
CA LEU A 48 6.15 -4.10 -9.36
C LEU A 48 6.86 -3.41 -10.52
N LYS A 49 6.74 -2.08 -10.60
CA LYS A 49 7.40 -1.25 -11.61
C LYS A 49 8.58 -0.47 -11.03
N ILE A 50 8.41 0.10 -9.83
CA ILE A 50 9.40 0.97 -9.19
C ILE A 50 9.53 0.57 -7.72
N THR A 51 10.75 0.61 -7.20
CA THR A 51 11.05 0.59 -5.77
C THR A 51 12.13 1.64 -5.50
N GLU A 52 11.86 2.55 -4.57
CA GLU A 52 12.84 3.50 -4.03
C GLU A 52 12.95 3.28 -2.52
N ILE A 53 14.16 3.09 -2.02
CA ILE A 53 14.46 2.94 -0.58
C ILE A 53 15.24 4.18 -0.15
N LEU A 54 14.68 4.96 0.75
CA LEU A 54 15.17 6.28 1.13
C LEU A 54 15.41 6.34 2.64
N HIS A 55 16.28 7.27 3.05
CA HIS A 55 16.56 7.60 4.47
C HIS A 55 16.75 6.36 5.36
N GLN A 56 17.69 5.47 5.00
CA GLN A 56 18.00 4.25 5.76
C GLN A 56 16.79 3.33 5.98
N ARG A 57 15.88 3.26 5.00
CA ARG A 57 14.63 2.47 5.00
C ARG A 57 13.51 3.06 5.85
N HIS A 58 13.63 4.30 6.32
CA HIS A 58 12.51 5.00 6.97
C HIS A 58 11.42 5.43 5.97
N TYR A 59 11.71 5.41 4.68
CA TYR A 59 10.73 5.67 3.64
C TYR A 59 10.98 4.78 2.43
N ILE A 60 10.01 3.94 2.10
CA ILE A 60 10.04 3.05 0.94
C ILE A 60 8.86 3.42 0.04
N ILE A 61 9.15 3.63 -1.24
CA ILE A 61 8.15 3.90 -2.26
C ILE A 61 8.11 2.71 -3.20
N MET A 62 6.92 2.17 -3.44
CA MET A 62 6.69 1.19 -4.49
C MET A 62 5.62 1.69 -5.46
N THR A 63 5.76 1.37 -6.73
CA THR A 63 4.69 1.58 -7.70
C THR A 63 4.38 0.26 -8.38
N PHE A 64 3.13 -0.16 -8.31
CA PHE A 64 2.61 -1.32 -9.02
C PHE A 64 1.85 -0.86 -10.26
N ASN A 65 2.04 -1.57 -11.38
CA ASN A 65 1.39 -1.29 -12.65
C ASN A 65 0.59 -2.51 -13.10
N PHE A 66 -0.71 -2.31 -13.35
CA PHE A 66 -1.63 -3.39 -13.67
C PHE A 66 -2.06 -3.37 -15.13
N LYS A 67 -2.58 -4.50 -15.63
CA LYS A 67 -2.98 -4.70 -17.03
C LYS A 67 -4.02 -3.69 -17.51
N ASN A 68 -4.94 -3.25 -16.65
CA ASN A 68 -5.92 -2.19 -16.94
C ASN A 68 -5.31 -0.77 -16.98
N LYS A 69 -3.98 -0.64 -16.96
CA LYS A 69 -3.23 0.62 -16.88
C LYS A 69 -3.41 1.39 -15.55
N SER A 70 -4.09 0.81 -14.56
CA SER A 70 -4.12 1.37 -13.21
C SER A 70 -2.75 1.25 -12.56
N LYS A 71 -2.49 2.17 -11.62
CA LYS A 71 -1.31 2.13 -10.78
C LYS A 71 -1.70 2.25 -9.32
N ILE A 72 -1.02 1.48 -8.49
CA ILE A 72 -1.05 1.66 -7.03
C ILE A 72 0.32 2.16 -6.61
N HIS A 73 0.35 3.35 -6.04
CA HIS A 73 1.53 3.91 -5.39
C HIS A 73 1.46 3.56 -3.90
N VAL A 74 2.46 2.86 -3.38
CA VAL A 74 2.55 2.51 -1.96
C VAL A 74 3.70 3.28 -1.35
N HIS A 75 3.41 4.01 -0.29
CA HIS A 75 4.37 4.75 0.53
C HIS A 75 4.40 4.09 1.90
N SER A 76 5.48 3.37 2.22
CA SER A 76 5.72 2.82 3.56
C SER A 76 6.63 3.78 4.31
N ILE A 77 6.16 4.29 5.45
CA ILE A 77 6.89 5.26 6.26
C ILE A 77 7.06 4.73 7.67
N TYR A 78 8.28 4.88 8.19
CA TYR A 78 8.59 4.72 9.60
C TYR A 78 9.21 6.03 10.09
N LEU A 79 8.43 6.84 10.82
CA LEU A 79 8.95 8.05 11.44
C LEU A 79 9.42 7.70 12.84
N SER A 80 10.68 7.97 13.16
CA SER A 80 11.16 7.83 14.53
C SER A 80 10.41 8.78 15.46
N ASN A 81 10.21 8.38 16.72
CA ASN A 81 9.77 9.28 17.79
C ASN A 81 10.47 10.64 17.73
N TYR A 82 9.68 11.72 17.62
CA TYR A 82 10.20 13.05 17.36
C TYR A 82 11.12 13.52 18.50
N LYS A 83 12.42 13.53 18.21
CA LYS A 83 13.48 14.08 19.05
C LYS A 83 14.29 15.03 18.19
N ILE A 84 14.92 16.04 18.79
CA ILE A 84 15.74 17.06 18.07
C ILE A 84 16.71 16.39 17.09
N LYS A 85 17.37 15.30 17.50
CA LYS A 85 18.29 14.52 16.66
C LYS A 85 17.68 13.86 15.40
N HIS A 86 16.35 13.77 15.30
CA HIS A 86 15.62 13.16 14.18
C HIS A 86 14.88 14.18 13.32
N GLN A 87 14.91 15.47 13.68
CA GLN A 87 14.16 16.54 13.01
C GLN A 87 14.55 16.66 11.53
N THR A 88 15.84 16.58 11.20
CA THR A 88 16.30 16.66 9.80
C THR A 88 15.74 15.53 8.96
N THR A 89 15.88 14.28 9.41
CA THR A 89 15.35 13.10 8.70
C THR A 89 13.84 13.16 8.56
N PHE A 90 13.14 13.60 9.60
CA PHE A 90 11.69 13.81 9.55
C PHE A 90 11.33 14.80 8.45
N ASN A 91 11.94 15.99 8.43
CA ASN A 91 11.67 17.03 7.45
C ASN A 91 11.98 16.58 6.02
N GLU A 92 13.07 15.84 5.81
CA GLU A 92 13.43 15.29 4.50
C GLU A 92 12.39 14.28 4.00
N ILE A 93 11.96 13.33 4.86
CA ILE A 93 10.95 12.33 4.52
C ILE A 93 9.64 13.02 4.14
N ILE A 94 9.17 13.96 4.96
CA ILE A 94 7.93 14.70 4.73
C ILE A 94 8.03 15.51 3.43
N THR A 95 9.13 16.24 3.21
CA THR A 95 9.34 17.02 1.97
C THR A 95 9.35 16.13 0.72
N LYS A 96 9.99 14.96 0.79
CA LYS A 96 10.00 14.01 -0.32
C LYS A 96 8.61 13.41 -0.56
N LEU A 97 7.88 13.06 0.50
CA LEU A 97 6.51 12.58 0.43
C LEU A 97 5.63 13.60 -0.32
N TYR A 98 5.67 14.86 0.09
CA TYR A 98 4.96 15.96 -0.57
C TYR A 98 5.22 16.02 -2.08
N ASN A 99 6.50 16.08 -2.45
CA ASN A 99 6.90 16.16 -3.86
C ASN A 99 6.44 14.95 -4.68
N CYS A 100 6.37 13.77 -4.08
CA CYS A 100 5.85 12.57 -4.73
C CYS A 100 4.33 12.63 -4.91
N LEU A 101 3.60 12.98 -3.84
CA LEU A 101 2.14 13.05 -3.86
C LEU A 101 1.64 14.07 -4.89
N ASP A 102 2.30 15.22 -5.00
CA ASP A 102 1.94 16.28 -5.96
C ASP A 102 2.07 15.81 -7.42
N LYS A 103 3.06 14.98 -7.72
CA LYS A 103 3.27 14.41 -9.06
C LYS A 103 2.34 13.24 -9.37
N GLN A 104 1.78 12.60 -8.35
CA GLN A 104 0.91 11.43 -8.47
C GLN A 104 -0.58 11.81 -8.64
N LEU A 105 -0.94 13.05 -8.30
CA LEU A 105 -2.30 13.56 -8.52
C LEU A 105 -2.68 13.54 -10.01
N SER A 106 -3.98 13.37 -10.26
CA SER A 106 -4.69 13.65 -11.54
C SER A 106 -4.75 12.58 -12.65
N LYS A 107 -4.65 11.27 -12.36
CA LYS A 107 -5.00 10.23 -13.35
C LYS A 107 -6.11 9.29 -12.88
N TYR A 108 -7.17 9.20 -13.69
CA TYR A 108 -8.28 8.26 -13.53
C TYR A 108 -7.72 6.82 -13.38
N ASN A 109 -8.24 6.06 -12.42
CA ASN A 109 -7.80 4.71 -12.02
C ASN A 109 -6.43 4.58 -11.35
N HIS A 110 -5.72 5.67 -11.03
CA HIS A 110 -4.52 5.58 -10.21
C HIS A 110 -4.87 5.84 -8.75
N THR A 111 -4.19 5.17 -7.84
CA THR A 111 -4.44 5.34 -6.42
C THR A 111 -3.14 5.36 -5.63
N THR A 112 -3.19 5.99 -4.46
CA THR A 112 -2.08 6.08 -3.52
C THR A 112 -2.51 5.51 -2.19
N LEU A 113 -1.65 4.66 -1.64
CA LEU A 113 -1.73 4.07 -0.32
C LEU A 113 -0.50 4.53 0.46
N LEU A 114 -0.73 5.17 1.59
CA LEU A 114 0.32 5.62 2.50
C LEU A 114 0.12 4.90 3.83
N LEU A 115 1.14 4.18 4.30
CA LEU A 115 1.03 3.31 5.46
C LEU A 115 2.29 3.33 6.32
N GLY A 116 2.13 3.00 7.60
CA GLY A 116 3.22 2.67 8.51
C GLY A 116 3.06 3.31 9.89
N ASP A 117 4.13 3.26 10.67
CA ASP A 117 4.23 3.87 12.00
C ASP A 117 4.72 5.32 11.86
N PHE A 118 3.83 6.26 12.16
CA PHE A 118 4.11 7.68 12.09
C PHE A 118 4.64 8.23 13.41
N ASN A 119 4.58 7.48 14.52
CA ASN A 119 4.91 7.95 15.87
C ASN A 119 4.25 9.30 16.25
N ILE A 120 3.06 9.57 15.71
CA ILE A 120 2.27 10.76 16.01
C ILE A 120 0.90 10.32 16.48
N SER A 121 0.62 10.55 17.77
CA SER A 121 -0.68 10.22 18.35
C SER A 121 -1.76 11.16 17.82
N GLN A 122 -2.98 10.65 17.68
CA GLN A 122 -4.16 11.43 17.28
C GLN A 122 -3.97 12.18 15.94
N LEU A 123 -3.10 11.69 15.06
CA LEU A 123 -2.88 12.24 13.72
C LEU A 123 -4.19 12.28 12.92
N SER A 124 -5.14 11.38 13.23
CA SER A 124 -6.48 11.30 12.65
C SER A 124 -7.51 12.29 13.25
N GLN A 125 -7.25 12.85 14.44
CA GLN A 125 -8.14 13.75 15.17
C GLN A 125 -7.65 15.19 15.20
N GLN A 126 -6.35 15.40 15.10
CA GLN A 126 -5.79 16.72 14.90
C GLN A 126 -6.36 17.27 13.59
N VAL A 127 -6.68 18.56 13.62
CA VAL A 127 -7.18 19.31 12.46
C VAL A 127 -6.23 19.22 11.26
N SER A 128 -5.07 18.55 11.37
CA SER A 128 -4.14 18.53 10.27
C SER A 128 -3.01 17.46 10.20
N LEU A 129 -3.35 16.24 9.76
CA LEU A 129 -2.58 15.67 8.62
C LEU A 129 -2.53 16.64 7.43
N ARG A 130 -3.49 17.55 7.38
CA ARG A 130 -3.57 18.78 6.60
C ARG A 130 -2.36 19.72 6.73
N ASP A 131 -1.52 19.63 7.78
CA ASP A 131 -0.36 20.51 7.99
C ASP A 131 0.95 19.72 7.84
N ILE A 132 0.91 18.40 8.11
CA ILE A 132 2.05 17.49 7.92
C ILE A 132 2.10 16.92 6.50
N ILE A 133 0.95 16.71 5.85
CA ILE A 133 0.80 16.19 4.48
C ILE A 133 -0.06 17.12 3.61
N GLY A 134 -0.57 18.25 4.11
CA GLY A 134 -1.03 19.38 3.26
C GLY A 134 -2.28 19.15 2.42
N ARG A 135 -2.91 17.97 2.47
CA ARG A 135 -3.74 17.49 1.36
C ARG A 135 -5.03 16.79 1.83
N ASP A 136 -6.15 17.48 1.62
CA ASP A 136 -7.52 17.05 1.92
C ASP A 136 -8.00 15.80 1.17
N TYR A 137 -7.23 15.34 0.19
CA TYR A 137 -7.62 14.21 -0.66
C TYR A 137 -7.16 12.85 -0.09
N LEU A 138 -6.26 12.83 0.90
CA LEU A 138 -5.87 11.60 1.61
C LEU A 138 -6.75 11.41 2.83
N ILE A 139 -7.35 10.23 2.93
CA ILE A 139 -8.34 9.89 3.94
C ILE A 139 -7.78 8.77 4.81
N ASN A 140 -7.93 8.89 6.13
CA ASN A 140 -7.66 7.78 7.03
C ASN A 140 -8.64 6.65 6.73
N LEU A 141 -8.13 5.54 6.20
CA LEU A 141 -8.97 4.45 5.71
C LEU A 141 -9.72 3.75 6.85
N SER A 142 -9.17 3.75 8.07
CA SER A 142 -9.84 3.19 9.26
C SER A 142 -11.15 3.92 9.61
N THR A 143 -11.31 5.19 9.22
CA THR A 143 -12.53 5.97 9.47
C THR A 143 -13.75 5.33 8.82
N LYS A 144 -13.61 4.75 7.61
CA LYS A 144 -14.70 4.06 6.89
C LYS A 144 -15.23 2.86 7.69
N PHE A 145 -14.38 2.25 8.50
CA PHE A 145 -14.69 1.03 9.25
C PHE A 145 -14.98 1.30 10.74
N GLY A 146 -15.05 2.57 11.15
CA GLY A 146 -15.28 2.94 12.56
C GLY A 146 -14.07 2.72 13.48
N LEU A 147 -12.88 2.45 12.94
CA LEU A 147 -11.68 2.05 13.69
C LEU A 147 -10.64 3.18 13.85
N LYS A 148 -11.02 4.44 13.58
CA LYS A 148 -10.08 5.58 13.56
C LYS A 148 -9.38 5.91 14.88
N ASN A 149 -9.92 5.43 15.99
CA ASN A 149 -9.46 5.66 17.35
C ASN A 149 -8.96 4.37 18.01
N GLU A 150 -8.95 3.26 17.28
CA GLU A 150 -8.54 1.96 17.80
C GLU A 150 -7.02 1.96 18.05
N LEU A 151 -6.62 1.49 19.22
CA LEU A 151 -5.22 1.52 19.67
C LEU A 151 -4.37 0.55 18.84
N THR A 152 -3.19 1.02 18.42
CA THR A 152 -2.25 0.25 17.60
C THR A 152 -0.90 0.03 18.27
N HIS A 153 -0.62 0.73 19.36
CA HIS A 153 0.62 0.63 20.13
C HIS A 153 0.35 0.47 21.63
N TYR A 154 1.01 -0.49 22.26
CA TYR A 154 0.83 -0.91 23.64
C TYR A 154 2.21 -1.02 24.32
N PRO A 155 2.73 0.09 24.88
CA PRO A 155 4.05 0.07 25.49
C PRO A 155 4.10 -0.92 26.66
N GLY A 156 5.19 -1.67 26.76
CA GLY A 156 5.41 -2.59 27.90
C GLY A 156 5.63 -1.88 29.24
N ASP A 157 5.90 -0.58 29.22
CA ASP A 157 5.98 0.26 30.42
C ASP A 157 4.58 0.69 30.86
N LEU A 158 4.13 0.19 32.00
CA LEU A 158 2.80 0.43 32.56
C LEU A 158 2.50 1.91 32.85
N ASN A 159 3.52 2.78 32.88
CA ASN A 159 3.33 4.23 33.07
C ASN A 159 3.08 4.97 31.76
N LYS A 160 3.15 4.30 30.61
CA LYS A 160 2.91 4.90 29.30
C LYS A 160 1.55 4.49 28.78
N SER A 161 0.83 5.45 28.21
CA SER A 161 -0.45 5.20 27.56
C SER A 161 -0.25 4.48 26.23
N SER A 162 -1.15 3.54 25.93
CA SER A 162 -1.33 3.03 24.57
C SER A 162 -1.74 4.16 23.61
N LEU A 163 -1.30 4.06 22.36
CA LEU A 163 -1.49 5.12 21.36
C LEU A 163 -2.04 4.57 20.04
N VAL A 164 -2.64 5.47 19.26
CA VAL A 164 -2.90 5.28 17.83
C VAL A 164 -1.77 5.99 17.09
N ILE A 165 -0.83 5.24 16.53
CA ILE A 165 0.34 5.80 15.82
C ILE A 165 0.62 5.14 14.48
N ASP A 166 -0.03 3.99 14.23
CA ASP A 166 0.02 3.29 12.96
C ASP A 166 -1.18 3.69 12.12
N TYR A 167 -0.92 4.17 10.91
CA TYR A 167 -1.97 4.70 10.05
C TYR A 167 -1.89 4.12 8.65
N ILE A 168 -3.06 4.08 8.02
CA ILE A 168 -3.21 3.80 6.60
C ILE A 168 -4.09 4.89 5.99
N PHE A 169 -3.49 5.70 5.14
CA PHE A 169 -4.15 6.73 4.35
C PHE A 169 -4.28 6.29 2.90
N GLY A 170 -5.34 6.76 2.24
CA GLY A 170 -5.50 6.54 0.81
C GLY A 170 -6.29 7.63 0.13
N LEU A 171 -6.22 7.68 -1.19
CA LEU A 171 -7.09 8.55 -1.99
C LEU A 171 -8.54 8.11 -1.88
N GLN A 172 -9.48 9.05 -2.05
CA GLN A 172 -10.93 8.77 -2.02
C GLN A 172 -11.36 7.61 -2.94
N ASN A 173 -10.71 7.46 -4.10
CA ASN A 173 -11.01 6.35 -5.01
C ASN A 173 -10.55 4.98 -4.48
N LEU A 174 -9.53 4.93 -3.61
CA LEU A 174 -9.11 3.73 -2.90
C LEU A 174 -10.16 3.30 -1.88
N CYS A 175 -10.75 4.26 -1.17
CA CYS A 175 -11.75 3.98 -0.14
C CYS A 175 -12.89 3.10 -0.67
N ASN A 176 -13.27 3.28 -1.94
CA ASN A 176 -14.33 2.51 -2.58
C ASN A 176 -13.92 1.06 -2.90
N SER A 177 -12.63 0.77 -3.06
CA SER A 177 -12.11 -0.58 -3.35
C SER A 177 -11.65 -1.37 -2.12
N ILE A 178 -11.65 -0.77 -0.93
CA ILE A 178 -11.31 -1.49 0.31
C ILE A 178 -12.54 -2.26 0.80
N THR A 179 -12.36 -3.57 0.95
CA THR A 179 -13.40 -4.52 1.36
C THR A 179 -13.29 -4.94 2.83
N GLU A 180 -12.10 -4.81 3.43
CA GLU A 180 -11.83 -5.22 4.81
C GLU A 180 -10.76 -4.31 5.43
N PHE A 181 -10.91 -4.00 6.71
CA PHE A 181 -9.90 -3.32 7.53
C PHE A 181 -10.00 -3.86 8.95
N ASN A 182 -8.94 -4.53 9.43
CA ASN A 182 -8.89 -5.09 10.78
C ASN A 182 -7.62 -4.65 11.50
N ILE A 183 -7.72 -4.50 12.81
CA ILE A 183 -6.58 -4.32 13.71
C ILE A 183 -6.51 -5.58 14.57
N LEU A 184 -5.41 -6.30 14.47
CA LEU A 184 -5.22 -7.60 15.09
C LEU A 184 -4.22 -7.47 16.24
N ASN A 185 -4.72 -7.74 17.45
CA ASN A 185 -3.95 -7.84 18.69
C ASN A 185 -3.70 -9.32 18.98
N GLU A 186 -2.80 -9.95 18.23
CA GLU A 186 -2.47 -11.35 18.45
C GLU A 186 -1.24 -11.49 19.35
N ASN A 187 -1.37 -12.27 20.43
CA ASN A 187 -0.29 -12.54 21.39
C ASN A 187 0.90 -13.32 20.79
N PHE A 188 0.81 -13.78 19.54
CA PHE A 188 1.89 -14.50 18.85
C PHE A 188 2.95 -13.57 18.23
N TYR A 189 2.68 -12.26 18.17
CA TYR A 189 3.65 -11.28 17.68
C TYR A 189 4.46 -10.67 18.82
N PHE A 190 5.78 -10.77 18.75
CA PHE A 190 6.71 -10.17 19.73
C PHE A 190 6.90 -8.65 19.53
N SER A 191 5.81 -7.92 19.27
CA SER A 191 5.84 -6.46 19.09
C SER A 191 4.86 -5.79 20.04
N ASP A 192 5.19 -4.58 20.47
CA ASP A 192 4.30 -3.66 21.15
C ASP A 192 3.31 -2.96 20.20
N HIS A 193 3.30 -3.30 18.91
CA HIS A 193 2.34 -2.82 17.92
C HIS A 193 1.35 -3.91 17.46
N SER A 194 0.12 -3.50 17.16
CA SER A 194 -0.89 -4.30 16.48
C SER A 194 -0.58 -4.47 15.00
N ILE A 195 -1.10 -5.54 14.41
CA ILE A 195 -1.09 -5.70 12.95
C ILE A 195 -2.30 -5.00 12.36
N ILE A 196 -2.08 -4.07 11.42
CA ILE A 196 -3.16 -3.52 10.60
C ILE A 196 -3.25 -4.33 9.30
N LYS A 197 -4.40 -4.97 9.08
CA LYS A 197 -4.71 -5.73 7.86
C LYS A 197 -5.73 -4.96 7.03
N ILE A 198 -5.46 -4.84 5.74
CA ILE A 198 -6.42 -4.31 4.76
C ILE A 198 -6.60 -5.28 3.59
N SER A 199 -7.81 -5.34 3.06
CA SER A 199 -8.11 -6.04 1.80
C SER A 199 -8.60 -5.02 0.77
N ILE A 200 -7.95 -5.01 -0.39
CA ILE A 200 -8.27 -4.12 -1.50
C ILE A 200 -8.65 -4.98 -2.70
N ASP A 201 -9.78 -4.67 -3.34
CA ASP A 201 -10.18 -5.31 -4.59
C ASP A 201 -9.07 -5.19 -5.63
N HIS A 202 -8.74 -6.31 -6.26
CA HIS A 202 -7.70 -6.35 -7.26
C HIS A 202 -8.04 -5.36 -8.41
N PRO A 203 -7.13 -4.47 -8.86
CA PRO A 203 -7.48 -3.43 -9.83
C PRO A 203 -8.05 -3.96 -11.16
N ASN A 204 -7.65 -5.16 -11.58
CA ASN A 204 -8.20 -5.85 -12.74
C ASN A 204 -9.57 -6.52 -12.52
N ALA A 205 -10.19 -6.46 -11.34
CA ALA A 205 -11.47 -7.14 -11.06
C ALA A 205 -12.58 -6.71 -12.03
N ASN A 206 -12.61 -5.42 -12.39
CA ASN A 206 -13.57 -4.88 -13.35
C ASN A 206 -13.27 -5.25 -14.82
N LEU A 207 -12.04 -5.64 -15.17
CA LEU A 207 -11.73 -6.15 -16.52
C LEU A 207 -12.41 -7.49 -16.78
N ILE A 208 -12.52 -8.35 -15.76
CA ILE A 208 -13.11 -9.69 -15.89
C ILE A 208 -14.62 -9.57 -16.12
N ARG A 209 -15.29 -8.65 -15.43
CA ARG A 209 -16.73 -8.35 -15.63
C ARG A 209 -17.03 -7.88 -17.06
N ASN A 210 -16.16 -7.04 -17.65
CA ASN A 210 -16.36 -6.52 -19.01
C ASN A 210 -15.91 -7.47 -20.14
N LYS A 211 -15.12 -8.51 -19.85
CA LYS A 211 -14.84 -9.58 -20.83
C LYS A 211 -16.02 -10.54 -20.96
N ASN A 212 -16.72 -10.81 -19.86
CA ASN A 212 -17.86 -11.73 -19.83
C ASN A 212 -19.14 -11.13 -20.45
N SER A 213 -19.20 -9.81 -20.66
CA SER A 213 -20.34 -9.16 -21.35
C SER A 213 -20.25 -9.20 -22.88
N LYS A 214 -19.14 -9.65 -23.46
CA LYS A 214 -19.00 -9.80 -24.92
C LYS A 214 -19.46 -11.14 -25.49
N PHE A 215 -19.92 -12.07 -24.65
CA PHE A 215 -20.45 -13.38 -25.07
C PHE A 215 -21.90 -13.56 -24.61
N LYS A 216 -22.80 -12.67 -25.04
CA LYS A 216 -24.25 -12.93 -25.01
C LYS A 216 -25.00 -12.00 -25.97
N ARG A 217 -25.04 -12.40 -27.24
CA ARG A 217 -26.24 -12.50 -28.12
C ARG A 217 -25.77 -12.98 -29.50
N ASP A 218 -25.50 -14.28 -29.59
CA ASP A 218 -25.69 -15.03 -30.83
C ASP A 218 -26.40 -16.32 -30.42
N THR A 219 -27.73 -16.30 -30.51
CA THR A 219 -28.58 -17.50 -30.45
C THR A 219 -29.79 -17.29 -31.37
N ASN A 220 -29.58 -17.63 -32.65
CA ASN A 220 -30.43 -18.35 -33.61
C ASN A 220 -31.98 -18.29 -33.51
N SER A 221 -32.66 -17.96 -34.62
CA SER A 221 -33.15 -18.96 -35.60
C SER A 221 -34.19 -18.42 -36.62
N ASN A 222 -33.84 -18.56 -37.90
CA ASN A 222 -34.63 -18.87 -39.11
C ASN A 222 -35.95 -18.16 -39.50
N LYS A 223 -35.90 -17.59 -40.72
CA LYS A 223 -36.90 -17.47 -41.83
C LYS A 223 -36.77 -16.04 -42.42
N GLU A 224 -36.50 -15.77 -43.70
CA GLU A 224 -36.94 -16.42 -44.93
C GLU A 224 -35.90 -16.25 -46.08
N ASN A 225 -35.85 -17.25 -46.96
CA ASN A 225 -35.30 -17.15 -48.32
C ASN A 225 -36.21 -16.27 -49.18
N GLN A 226 -35.66 -15.27 -49.91
CA GLN A 226 -36.17 -14.60 -51.14
C GLN A 226 -35.42 -13.24 -51.25
N TYR A 227 -34.66 -12.83 -52.28
CA TYR A 227 -34.67 -13.06 -53.71
C TYR A 227 -33.27 -12.88 -54.34
N ASN A 228 -32.95 -13.79 -55.25
CA ASN A 228 -32.30 -13.67 -56.57
C ASN A 228 -31.06 -12.79 -56.87
N THR A 229 -30.20 -13.49 -57.59
CA THR A 229 -29.05 -13.15 -58.44
C THR A 229 -29.30 -12.15 -59.59
N LYS A 230 -28.19 -11.50 -60.01
CA LYS A 230 -27.91 -10.74 -61.27
C LYS A 230 -28.51 -9.32 -61.30
N LYS A 231 -27.76 -8.27 -61.65
CA LYS A 231 -26.71 -8.10 -62.68
C LYS A 231 -25.44 -7.46 -62.16
#